data_AF-A0A087TEH8-F1
#
_entry.id   AF-A0A087TEH8-F1
#
_cell.length_a   1.000
_cell.length_b   1.000
_cell.length_c   1.000
_cell.angle_alpha   90.00
_cell.angle_beta   90.00
_cell.angle_gamma   90.00
#
_symmetry.space_group_name_H-M   'P 1'
#
loop_
_entity.id
_entity.type
_entity.pdbx_description
1 polymer ?
#
loop_
_entity_poly.entity_id
_entity_poly.type
_entity_poly.pdbx_seq_one_letter_code
_entity_poly.pdbx_strand_id
1 'polypeptide(L)'
;MFNKVFLIFCIFILLTTAVSSLKESVSYDGYALLRITPTTEHQLQYLLKLNANASNGLDFWLRSTAVNNSADVMVTPEAKKRLCRS
;
A
#
# COMPACT_ATOMS: atom_id res chain seq x y z
N MET A 1 9.16 14.60 -52.89
CA MET A 1 9.35 13.32 -52.16
C MET A 1 9.56 13.54 -50.66
N PHE A 2 10.32 14.56 -50.23
CA PHE A 2 10.56 14.94 -48.83
C PHE A 2 9.32 15.20 -47.95
N ASN A 3 8.28 15.88 -48.48
CA ASN A 3 7.09 16.23 -47.70
C ASN A 3 6.26 15.00 -47.26
N LYS A 4 6.23 13.94 -48.09
CA LYS A 4 5.50 12.70 -47.75
C LYS A 4 6.21 11.88 -46.67
N VAL A 5 7.55 11.85 -46.70
CA VAL A 5 8.36 11.18 -45.68
C VAL A 5 8.29 11.90 -44.34
N PHE A 6 8.29 13.24 -44.37
CA PHE A 6 8.08 14.06 -43.17
C PHE A 6 6.69 13.84 -42.57
N LEU A 7 5.65 13.77 -43.40
CA LEU A 7 4.27 13.52 -42.96
C LEU A 7 4.10 12.11 -42.35
N ILE A 8 4.75 11.09 -42.93
CA ILE A 8 4.76 9.73 -42.37
C ILE A 8 5.48 9.69 -41.02
N PHE A 9 6.59 10.41 -40.88
CA PHE A 9 7.34 10.48 -39.61
C PHE A 9 6.52 11.17 -38.51
N CYS A 10 5.81 12.26 -38.83
CA CYS A 10 4.88 12.92 -37.90
C CYS A 10 3.73 11.99 -37.46
N ILE A 11 3.15 11.21 -38.38
CA ILE A 11 2.10 10.24 -38.06
C ILE A 11 2.64 9.15 -37.12
N PHE A 12 3.86 8.67 -37.37
CA PHE A 12 4.48 7.64 -36.53
C PHE A 12 4.74 8.13 -35.08
N ILE A 13 5.17 9.39 -34.92
CA ILE A 13 5.33 10.02 -33.59
C ILE A 13 3.98 10.19 -32.88
N LEU A 14 2.92 10.51 -33.62
CA LEU A 14 1.58 10.69 -33.04
C LEU A 14 0.98 9.36 -32.54
N LEU A 15 1.27 8.23 -33.21
CA LEU A 15 0.76 6.92 -32.82
C LEU A 15 1.43 6.34 -31.56
N THR A 16 2.71 6.66 -31.29
CA THR A 16 3.44 6.07 -30.15
C THR A 16 3.13 6.73 -28.80
N THR A 17 2.61 7.96 -28.81
CA THR A 17 2.31 8.71 -27.57
C THR A 17 0.95 8.38 -26.95
N ALA A 18 0.09 7.63 -27.65
CA ALA A 18 -1.27 7.32 -27.20
C ALA A 18 -1.37 6.17 -26.17
N VAL A 19 -0.27 5.46 -25.86
CA VAL A 19 -0.30 4.21 -25.08
C VAL A 19 0.00 4.40 -23.59
N SER A 20 0.35 5.62 -23.13
CA SER A 20 0.90 5.82 -21.79
C SER A 20 -0.11 6.17 -20.68
N SER A 21 -1.41 6.21 -20.93
CA SER A 21 -2.35 6.87 -19.98
C SER A 21 -3.25 5.96 -19.15
N LEU A 22 -3.16 4.63 -19.26
CA LEU A 22 -3.90 3.72 -18.37
C LEU A 22 -3.04 3.33 -17.16
N LYS A 23 -2.60 4.31 -16.37
CA LYS A 23 -2.04 4.04 -15.05
C LYS A 23 -3.19 4.05 -14.05
N GLU A 24 -3.74 2.88 -13.76
CA GLU A 24 -4.75 2.70 -12.72
C GLU A 24 -4.17 3.23 -11.40
N SER A 25 -4.81 4.25 -10.82
CA SER A 25 -4.37 4.83 -9.56
C SER A 25 -4.72 3.87 -8.43
N VAL A 26 -3.73 3.48 -7.63
CA VAL A 26 -3.98 2.73 -6.39
C VAL A 26 -4.75 3.64 -5.42
N SER A 27 -6.00 3.30 -5.11
CA SER A 27 -6.77 3.97 -4.05
C SER A 27 -6.45 3.34 -2.68
N TYR A 28 -6.31 4.18 -1.67
CA TYR A 28 -6.14 3.79 -0.27
C TYR A 28 -7.38 4.13 0.57
N ASP A 29 -8.54 4.29 -0.08
CA ASP A 29 -9.78 4.63 0.61
C ASP A 29 -10.16 3.57 1.66
N GLY A 30 -10.45 4.04 2.87
CA GLY A 30 -10.85 3.19 3.99
C GLY A 30 -9.69 2.48 4.71
N TYR A 31 -8.46 2.59 4.21
CA TYR A 31 -7.27 2.17 4.96
C TYR A 31 -7.07 3.08 6.17
N ALA A 32 -6.45 2.54 7.22
CA ALA A 32 -6.12 3.30 8.41
C ALA A 32 -4.71 2.96 8.90
N LEU A 33 -4.02 3.94 9.48
CA LEU A 33 -2.75 3.73 10.17
C LEU A 33 -2.99 3.80 11.67
N LEU A 34 -2.69 2.71 12.37
CA LEU A 34 -2.81 2.60 13.82
C LEU A 34 -1.43 2.63 14.47
N ARG A 35 -1.27 3.48 15.48
CA ARG A 35 -0.10 3.46 16.35
C ARG A 35 -0.43 2.72 17.63
N ILE A 36 0.30 1.64 17.91
CA ILE A 36 0.08 0.76 19.06
C ILE A 36 1.33 0.72 19.91
N THR A 37 1.21 1.06 21.20
CA THR A 37 2.32 1.00 22.15
C THR A 37 2.08 -0.14 23.13
N PRO A 38 2.81 -1.27 23.03
CA PRO A 38 2.70 -2.35 24.00
C PRO A 38 3.27 -1.90 25.35
N THR A 39 2.49 -1.99 26.41
CA THR A 39 2.91 -1.63 27.78
C THR A 39 3.33 -2.84 28.61
N THR A 40 3.09 -4.05 28.10
CA THR A 40 3.48 -5.32 28.74
C THR A 40 4.18 -6.24 27.76
N GLU A 41 5.00 -7.15 28.28
CA GLU A 41 5.68 -8.17 27.46
C GLU A 41 4.68 -9.06 26.71
N HIS A 42 3.54 -9.38 27.34
CA HIS A 42 2.48 -10.14 26.70
C HIS A 42 1.90 -9.42 25.46
N GLN A 43 1.72 -8.09 25.54
CA GLN A 43 1.26 -7.29 24.40
C GLN A 43 2.32 -7.22 23.29
N LEU A 44 3.61 -7.10 23.65
CA LEU A 44 4.71 -7.14 22.68
C LEU A 44 4.73 -8.48 21.93
N GLN A 45 4.68 -9.60 22.65
CA GLN A 45 4.64 -10.93 22.06
C GLN A 45 3.41 -11.14 21.16
N TYR A 46 2.27 -10.58 21.55
CA TYR A 46 1.06 -10.61 20.72
C TYR A 46 1.24 -9.86 19.39
N LEU A 47 1.82 -8.65 19.43
CA LEU A 47 2.15 -7.87 18.24
C LEU A 47 3.14 -8.59 17.31
N LEU A 48 4.17 -9.23 17.88
CA LEU A 48 5.15 -10.01 17.11
C LEU A 48 4.50 -11.20 16.39
N LYS A 49 3.58 -11.90 17.06
CA LYS A 49 2.80 -13.00 16.46
C LYS A 49 1.85 -12.51 15.37
N LEU A 50 1.23 -11.34 15.56
CA LEU A 50 0.38 -10.72 14.54
C LEU A 50 1.18 -10.40 13.28
N ASN A 51 2.38 -9.83 13.42
CA ASN A 51 3.25 -9.51 12.30
C ASN A 51 3.72 -10.77 11.52
N ALA A 52 3.85 -11.92 12.18
CA ALA A 52 4.26 -13.16 11.51
C ALA A 52 3.19 -13.72 10.54
N ASN A 53 1.93 -13.27 10.64
CA ASN A 53 0.82 -13.75 9.82
C ASN A 53 0.51 -12.78 8.68
N ALA A 54 1.13 -12.95 7.51
CA ALA A 54 0.96 -12.06 6.35
C ALA A 54 -0.47 -12.00 5.77
N SER A 55 -1.36 -12.92 6.14
CA SER A 55 -2.73 -13.04 5.58
C SER A 55 -3.81 -12.30 6.38
N ASN A 56 -3.44 -11.53 7.41
CA ASN A 56 -4.40 -10.90 8.32
C ASN A 56 -4.90 -9.52 7.89
N GLY A 57 -4.40 -8.97 6.78
CA GLY A 57 -4.74 -7.62 6.30
C GLY A 57 -4.10 -6.50 7.12
N LEU A 58 -3.01 -6.81 7.83
CA LEU A 58 -2.22 -5.86 8.61
C LEU A 58 -0.84 -5.76 7.98
N ASP A 59 -0.35 -4.53 7.80
CA ASP A 59 0.99 -4.26 7.29
C ASP A 59 1.74 -3.37 8.28
N PHE A 60 2.82 -3.91 8.86
CA PHE A 60 3.58 -3.25 9.91
C PHE A 60 4.66 -2.36 9.28
N TRP A 61 4.36 -1.07 9.17
CA TRP A 61 5.30 -0.05 8.70
C TRP A 61 6.43 0.19 9.70
N LEU A 62 6.09 0.16 11.00
CA LEU A 62 7.05 0.18 12.09
C LEU A 62 6.78 -0.99 13.02
N ARG A 63 7.79 -1.83 13.24
CA ARG A 63 7.71 -2.93 14.21
C ARG A 63 8.19 -2.47 15.57
N SER A 64 7.39 -2.75 16.59
CA SER A 64 7.85 -2.63 17.98
C SER A 64 8.80 -3.78 18.30
N THR A 65 9.98 -3.44 18.82
CA THR A 65 11.01 -4.40 19.24
C THR A 65 11.10 -4.53 20.76
N ALA A 66 10.40 -3.68 21.52
CA ALA A 66 10.48 -3.61 22.97
C ALA A 66 9.19 -3.03 23.57
N VAL A 67 8.94 -3.33 24.85
CA VAL A 67 7.86 -2.70 25.63
C VAL A 67 8.07 -1.18 25.66
N ASN A 68 6.97 -0.43 25.62
CA ASN A 68 6.89 1.03 25.50
C ASN A 68 7.43 1.61 24.17
N ASN A 69 7.83 0.79 23.21
CA ASN A 69 8.17 1.23 21.86
C ASN A 69 6.96 1.05 20.92
N SER A 70 6.56 2.10 20.21
CA SER A 70 5.38 2.06 19.33
C SER A 70 5.60 1.21 18.08
N ALA A 71 4.55 0.51 17.64
CA ALA A 71 4.40 -0.06 16.31
C ALA A 71 3.40 0.74 15.49
N ASP A 72 3.66 0.91 14.20
CA ASP A 72 2.75 1.53 13.24
C ASP A 72 2.25 0.46 12.27
N VAL A 73 0.93 0.31 12.21
CA VAL A 73 0.25 -0.78 11.48
C VAL A 73 -0.77 -0.19 10.53
N MET A 74 -0.57 -0.38 9.23
CA MET A 74 -1.58 -0.13 8.22
C MET A 74 -2.60 -1.27 8.23
N VAL A 75 -3.87 -0.92 8.23
CA VAL A 75 -5.00 -1.84 8.32
C VAL A 75 -5.86 -1.68 7.08
N THR A 76 -6.14 -2.78 6.38
CA THR A 76 -7.07 -2.78 5.24
C THR A 76 -8.51 -2.52 5.70
N PRO A 77 -9.39 -1.98 4.84
CA PRO A 77 -10.81 -1.77 5.16
C PRO A 77 -11.51 -3.04 5.70
N GLU A 78 -11.14 -4.20 5.18
CA GLU A 78 -11.65 -5.53 5.52
C GLU A 78 -11.19 -5.94 6.93
N ALA A 79 -9.91 -5.72 7.24
CA ALA A 79 -9.36 -5.96 8.57
C ALA A 79 -9.96 -4.99 9.60
N LYS A 80 -10.17 -3.72 9.24
CA LYS A 80 -10.82 -2.72 10.08
C LYS A 80 -12.24 -3.16 10.46
N LYS A 81 -13.04 -3.66 9.51
CA LYS A 81 -14.38 -4.20 9.78
C LYS A 81 -14.37 -5.38 10.76
N ARG A 82 -13.33 -6.22 10.74
CA ARG A 82 -13.17 -7.34 11.68
C ARG A 82 -12.84 -6.85 13.08
N LEU A 83 -11.90 -5.91 13.19
CA LEU A 83 -11.46 -5.34 14.47
C LEU A 83 -12.57 -4.54 15.19
N CYS A 84 -13.41 -3.82 14.45
CA CYS A 84 -14.50 -3.03 15.04
C CYS A 84 -15.78 -3.84 15.32
N ARG A 85 -15.83 -5.14 14.95
CA ARG A 85 -17.00 -6.01 15.16
C ARG A 85 -16.86 -6.90 16.40
N SER A 86 -15.66 -7.05 16.95
CA SER A 86 -15.37 -7.82 18.17
C SER A 86 -15.52 -6.98 19.43
#